data_AF-A0A1L7RH84-F1
#
_entry.id   AF-A0A1L7RH84-F1
#
_cell.length_a   1.000
_cell.length_b   1.000
_cell.length_c   1.000
_cell.angle_alpha   90.00
_cell.angle_beta   90.00
_cell.angle_gamma   90.00
#
_symmetry.space_group_name_H-M   'P 1'
#
loop_
_entity.id
_entity.type
_entity.pdbx_description
1 polymer ?
#
loop_
_entity_poly.entity_id
_entity_poly.type
_entity_poly.pdbx_seq_one_letter_code
_entity_poly.pdbx_strand_id
1 'polypeptide(L)'
;MSEGQWPLDQTVPADNGGPGGSTDEPQLYFANVDEFVRDFLRNMYRRRIDGRHRCWAARWWEYEEAVARLEALWRAWEYLRLDPATGMSTWWRDHADYHMAVLMDPDGPFATATQGGENLSKKGEPLPYVAPPPGMFDDERVNPGGLND
;
A
#
# COMPACT_ATOMS: atom_id res chain seq x y z
N MET A 1 -18.62 54.83 3.46
CA MET A 1 -18.12 53.58 4.08
C MET A 1 -19.02 53.31 5.26
N SER A 2 -19.86 52.28 5.19
CA SER A 2 -20.86 51.95 6.20
C SER A 2 -20.50 50.59 6.76
N GLU A 3 -20.08 50.55 8.03
CA GLU A 3 -19.83 49.31 8.76
C GLU A 3 -21.18 48.64 9.06
N GLY A 4 -21.39 47.48 8.45
CA GLY A 4 -22.55 46.64 8.72
C GLY A 4 -22.40 45.95 10.06
N GLN A 5 -23.12 46.45 11.06
CA GLN A 5 -23.28 45.83 12.37
C GLN A 5 -24.16 44.57 12.22
N TRP A 6 -23.57 43.38 12.35
CA TRP A 6 -24.31 42.11 12.42
C TRP A 6 -24.67 41.83 13.90
N PRO A 7 -25.95 41.57 14.24
CA PRO A 7 -26.31 41.26 15.63
C PRO A 7 -25.93 39.81 15.97
N LEU A 8 -25.01 39.66 16.93
CA LEU A 8 -24.77 38.40 17.62
C LEU A 8 -25.71 38.31 18.82
N ASP A 9 -26.88 37.70 18.65
CA ASP A 9 -27.57 36.95 19.72
C ASP A 9 -28.74 36.15 19.13
N GLN A 10 -28.48 34.90 18.78
CA GLN A 10 -29.51 33.85 18.74
C GLN A 10 -28.92 32.63 19.44
N THR A 11 -29.35 32.45 20.68
CA THR A 11 -29.12 31.26 21.48
C THR A 11 -29.78 30.06 20.79
N VAL A 12 -28.97 29.30 20.05
CA VAL A 12 -29.34 27.96 19.56
C VAL A 12 -29.42 27.02 20.77
N PRO A 13 -30.53 26.30 20.98
CA PRO A 13 -30.62 25.34 22.07
C PRO A 13 -29.62 24.20 21.82
N ALA A 14 -28.92 23.80 22.87
CA ALA A 14 -27.98 22.70 22.85
C ALA A 14 -28.70 21.41 22.40
N ASP A 15 -28.33 20.93 21.21
CA ASP A 15 -28.64 19.57 20.77
C ASP A 15 -27.79 18.60 21.62
N ASN A 16 -28.43 18.03 22.64
CA ASN A 16 -27.90 16.91 23.43
C ASN A 16 -28.07 15.59 22.64
N GLY A 17 -27.35 15.46 21.54
CA GLY A 17 -27.17 14.21 20.81
C GLY A 17 -26.15 13.30 21.50
N GLY A 18 -26.62 12.43 22.39
CA GLY A 18 -25.83 11.36 23.01
C GLY A 18 -25.28 10.32 22.02
N PRO A 19 -24.41 9.40 22.50
CA PRO A 19 -23.32 8.82 21.72
C PRO A 19 -23.77 7.64 20.87
N GLY A 20 -23.39 7.64 19.59
CA GLY A 20 -23.78 6.58 18.67
C GLY A 20 -22.96 6.51 17.39
N GLY A 21 -21.69 6.90 17.44
CA GLY A 21 -20.73 6.48 16.41
C GLY A 21 -20.07 5.21 16.90
N SER A 22 -20.53 4.04 16.48
CA SER A 22 -19.65 2.87 16.46
C SER A 22 -18.52 3.24 15.52
N THR A 23 -17.37 3.65 16.07
CA THR A 23 -16.14 3.83 15.33
C THR A 23 -15.65 2.44 14.97
N ASP A 24 -16.30 1.82 13.98
CA ASP A 24 -15.86 0.56 13.44
C ASP A 24 -14.50 0.85 12.80
N GLU A 25 -13.44 0.37 13.43
CA GLU A 25 -12.09 0.58 12.91
C GLU A 25 -12.04 0.05 11.48
N PRO A 26 -11.49 0.80 10.52
CA PRO A 26 -11.43 0.35 9.14
C PRO A 26 -10.74 -1.00 9.03
N GLN A 27 -11.48 -2.03 8.63
CA GLN A 27 -10.90 -3.36 8.42
C GLN A 27 -9.92 -3.32 7.25
N LEU A 28 -8.80 -4.04 7.39
CA LEU A 28 -7.83 -4.23 6.30
C LEU A 28 -8.52 -4.85 5.10
N TYR A 29 -8.24 -4.32 3.90
CA TYR A 29 -8.83 -4.84 2.67
C TYR A 29 -8.07 -6.08 2.20
N PHE A 30 -6.75 -6.02 2.23
CA PHE A 30 -5.88 -7.18 2.02
C PHE A 30 -5.49 -7.80 3.36
N ALA A 31 -5.44 -9.13 3.41
CA ALA A 31 -5.05 -9.92 4.57
C ALA A 31 -3.62 -9.62 5.02
N ASN A 32 -2.72 -9.46 4.05
CA ASN A 32 -1.29 -9.26 4.26
C ASN A 32 -0.62 -8.69 3.00
N VAL A 33 0.68 -8.43 3.11
CA VAL A 33 1.51 -7.94 2.02
C VAL A 33 1.52 -8.88 0.80
N ASP A 34 1.44 -10.20 0.96
CA ASP A 34 1.37 -11.11 -0.19
C ASP A 34 0.10 -10.92 -0.99
N GLU A 35 -1.06 -10.86 -0.33
CA GLU A 35 -2.33 -10.62 -1.03
C GLU A 35 -2.32 -9.26 -1.74
N PHE A 36 -1.80 -8.22 -1.08
CA PHE A 36 -1.60 -6.90 -1.69
C PHE A 36 -0.72 -6.96 -2.95
N VAL A 37 0.42 -7.66 -2.89
CA VAL A 37 1.33 -7.79 -4.03
C VAL A 37 0.71 -8.63 -5.14
N ARG A 38 0.12 -9.77 -4.81
CA ARG A 38 -0.47 -10.75 -5.73
C ARG A 38 -1.67 -10.17 -6.48
N ASP A 39 -2.57 -9.51 -5.78
CA ASP A 39 -3.88 -9.13 -6.34
C ASP A 39 -3.91 -7.67 -6.82
N PHE A 40 -3.07 -6.79 -6.26
CA PHE A 40 -3.07 -5.36 -6.61
C PHE A 40 -1.76 -4.88 -7.22
N LEU A 41 -0.68 -4.81 -6.43
CA LEU A 41 0.54 -4.06 -6.80
C LEU A 41 1.13 -4.54 -8.13
N ARG A 42 1.26 -5.86 -8.30
CA ARG A 42 1.87 -6.43 -9.52
C ARG A 42 1.09 -6.09 -10.80
N ASN A 43 -0.21 -5.83 -10.68
CA ASN A 43 -1.09 -5.51 -11.80
C ASN A 43 -1.04 -4.02 -12.16
N MET A 44 -0.61 -3.15 -11.23
CA MET A 44 -0.46 -1.72 -11.46
C MET A 44 0.82 -1.39 -12.23
N TYR A 45 1.91 -2.14 -11.98
CA TYR A 45 3.20 -1.90 -12.61
C TYR A 45 3.43 -2.77 -13.85
N ARG A 46 2.85 -2.36 -14.99
CA ARG A 46 2.93 -3.10 -16.27
C ARG A 46 4.14 -2.75 -17.13
N ARG A 47 5.27 -2.46 -16.48
CA ARG A 47 6.53 -2.06 -17.13
C ARG A 47 7.30 -3.31 -17.55
N ARG A 48 8.11 -3.19 -18.62
CA ARG A 48 9.05 -4.27 -18.99
C ARG A 48 10.09 -4.44 -17.88
N ILE A 49 10.29 -5.68 -17.45
CA ILE A 49 11.39 -6.11 -16.57
C ILE A 49 12.36 -6.94 -17.41
N ASP A 50 13.62 -6.51 -17.46
CA ASP A 50 14.67 -7.12 -18.29
C ASP A 50 15.89 -7.59 -17.49
N GLY A 51 15.89 -7.42 -16.16
CA GLY A 51 16.98 -7.81 -15.28
C GLY A 51 18.26 -6.99 -15.48
N ARG A 52 18.19 -5.87 -16.21
CA ARG A 52 19.35 -5.01 -16.49
C ARG A 52 19.08 -3.53 -16.23
N HIS A 53 17.99 -3.01 -16.79
CA HIS A 53 17.58 -1.61 -16.60
C HIS A 53 16.46 -1.49 -15.57
N ARG A 54 15.69 -2.57 -15.38
CA ARG A 54 14.77 -2.75 -14.26
C ARG A 54 14.84 -4.17 -13.77
N CYS A 55 14.98 -4.31 -12.46
CA CYS A 55 15.03 -5.60 -11.79
C CYS A 55 13.72 -5.85 -11.05
N TRP A 56 13.40 -7.13 -10.88
CA TRP A 56 12.30 -7.59 -10.05
C TRP A 56 12.57 -9.05 -9.69
N ALA A 57 12.20 -9.48 -8.49
CA ALA A 57 12.21 -10.89 -8.12
C ALA A 57 10.77 -11.40 -8.07
N ALA A 58 10.45 -12.44 -8.83
CA ALA A 58 9.16 -13.11 -8.73
C ALA A 58 8.93 -13.67 -7.30
N ARG A 59 10.02 -14.11 -6.67
CA ARG A 59 10.13 -14.51 -5.27
C ARG A 59 10.64 -13.37 -4.40
N TRP A 60 9.95 -12.23 -4.45
CA TRP A 60 10.32 -11.03 -3.66
C TRP A 60 10.44 -11.32 -2.15
N TRP A 61 9.71 -12.32 -1.65
CA TRP A 61 9.73 -12.77 -0.26
C TRP A 61 11.04 -13.45 0.18
N GLU A 62 11.96 -13.77 -0.75
CA GLU A 62 13.32 -14.21 -0.43
C GLU A 62 14.27 -13.04 -0.08
N TYR A 63 13.80 -11.79 -0.16
CA TYR A 63 14.60 -10.58 0.00
C TYR A 63 14.06 -9.72 1.15
N GLU A 64 14.72 -9.74 2.31
CA GLU A 64 14.26 -9.06 3.53
C GLU A 64 14.00 -7.56 3.35
N GLU A 65 14.90 -6.84 2.67
CA GLU A 65 14.69 -5.42 2.37
C GLU A 65 13.45 -5.21 1.48
N ALA A 66 13.21 -6.11 0.53
CA ALA A 66 12.04 -6.01 -0.33
C ALA A 66 10.74 -6.26 0.44
N VAL A 67 10.72 -7.27 1.32
CA VAL A 67 9.59 -7.55 2.22
C VAL A 67 9.24 -6.30 3.03
N ALA A 68 10.22 -5.71 3.73
CA ALA A 68 9.98 -4.52 4.55
C ALA A 68 9.43 -3.32 3.76
N ARG A 69 9.92 -3.11 2.53
CA ARG A 69 9.44 -2.03 1.65
C ARG A 69 8.03 -2.28 1.12
N LEU A 70 7.73 -3.52 0.73
CA LEU A 70 6.41 -3.91 0.24
C LEU A 70 5.36 -3.88 1.36
N GLU A 71 5.74 -4.26 2.59
CA GLU A 71 4.89 -4.08 3.77
C GLU A 71 4.60 -2.60 4.03
N ALA A 72 5.62 -1.73 4.00
CA ALA A 72 5.42 -0.29 4.16
C ALA A 72 4.48 0.29 3.08
N LEU A 73 4.61 -0.17 1.83
CA LEU A 73 3.70 0.21 0.74
C LEU A 73 2.26 -0.24 0.99
N TRP A 74 2.08 -1.49 1.44
CA TRP A 74 0.77 -2.03 1.77
C TRP A 74 0.12 -1.27 2.93
N ARG A 75 0.83 -1.03 4.03
CA ARG A 75 0.30 -0.27 5.17
C ARG A 75 -0.08 1.17 4.79
N ALA A 76 0.74 1.82 3.99
CA ALA A 76 0.40 3.15 3.45
C ALA A 76 -0.84 3.11 2.56
N TRP A 77 -1.00 2.06 1.74
CA TRP A 77 -2.17 1.88 0.89
C TRP A 77 -3.45 1.66 1.70
N GLU A 78 -3.41 0.80 2.71
CA GLU A 78 -4.55 0.52 3.60
C GLU A 78 -5.03 1.77 4.33
N TYR A 79 -4.10 2.61 4.78
CA TYR A 79 -4.43 3.88 5.40
C TYR A 79 -5.00 4.88 4.40
N LEU A 80 -4.30 5.11 3.27
CA LEU A 80 -4.63 6.17 2.33
C LEU A 80 -5.84 5.85 1.45
N ARG A 81 -6.21 4.58 1.22
CA ARG A 81 -7.41 4.23 0.45
C ARG A 81 -8.71 4.72 1.09
N LEU A 82 -8.68 5.02 2.40
CA LEU A 82 -9.83 5.50 3.16
C LEU A 82 -10.10 6.98 2.91
N ASP A 83 -9.15 7.73 2.35
CA ASP A 83 -9.37 9.09 1.85
C ASP A 83 -9.84 9.03 0.39
N PRO A 84 -11.14 9.26 0.10
CA PRO A 84 -11.67 9.23 -1.25
C PRO A 84 -11.26 10.46 -2.09
N ALA A 85 -10.77 11.54 -1.47
CA ALA A 85 -10.46 12.77 -2.18
C ALA A 85 -9.07 12.70 -2.82
N THR A 86 -8.03 12.51 -2.01
CA THR A 86 -6.64 12.59 -2.48
C THR A 86 -5.78 11.39 -2.14
N GLY A 87 -6.30 10.46 -1.33
CA GLY A 87 -5.55 9.37 -0.74
C GLY A 87 -4.74 8.57 -1.74
N MET A 88 -5.36 8.15 -2.85
CA MET A 88 -4.65 7.39 -3.89
C MET A 88 -3.57 8.22 -4.60
N SER A 89 -3.79 9.51 -4.83
CA SER A 89 -2.79 10.39 -5.43
C SER A 89 -1.58 10.54 -4.51
N THR A 90 -1.82 10.73 -3.21
CA THR A 90 -0.81 10.78 -2.16
C THR A 90 -0.04 9.46 -2.06
N TRP A 91 -0.75 8.33 -2.09
CA TRP A 91 -0.13 7.00 -2.03
C TRP A 91 0.85 6.78 -3.18
N TRP A 92 0.44 7.12 -4.41
CA TRP A 92 1.31 7.02 -5.58
C TRP A 92 2.56 7.90 -5.44
N ARG A 93 2.36 9.19 -5.16
CA ARG A 93 3.43 10.20 -5.12
C ARG A 93 4.44 9.97 -4.00
N ASP A 94 3.95 9.72 -2.79
CA ASP A 94 4.78 9.77 -1.57
C ASP A 94 5.30 8.39 -1.15
N HIS A 95 4.65 7.31 -1.59
CA HIS A 95 4.99 5.96 -1.17
C HIS A 95 5.34 5.06 -2.36
N ALA A 96 4.39 4.82 -3.26
CA ALA A 96 4.52 3.84 -4.34
C ALA A 96 5.69 4.17 -5.26
N ASP A 97 5.74 5.39 -5.83
CA ASP A 97 6.78 5.77 -6.78
C ASP A 97 8.19 5.73 -6.16
N TYR A 98 8.34 6.13 -4.90
CA TYR A 98 9.61 6.08 -4.20
C TYR A 98 10.10 4.64 -3.99
N HIS A 99 9.30 3.80 -3.32
CA HIS A 99 9.73 2.43 -3.01
C HIS A 99 9.88 1.58 -4.25
N MET A 100 9.01 1.76 -5.25
CA MET A 100 9.09 1.00 -6.49
C MET A 100 10.26 1.43 -7.36
N ALA A 101 10.70 2.69 -7.30
CA ALA A 101 11.96 3.10 -7.92
C ALA A 101 13.16 2.37 -7.30
N VAL A 102 13.22 2.30 -5.96
CA VAL A 102 14.29 1.57 -5.24
C VAL A 102 14.26 0.07 -5.52
N LEU A 103 13.08 -0.55 -5.44
CA LEU A 103 12.92 -2.00 -5.69
C LEU A 103 13.34 -2.37 -7.11
N MET A 104 13.02 -1.54 -8.10
CA MET A 104 13.32 -1.81 -9.50
C MET A 104 14.72 -1.35 -9.93
N ASP A 105 15.48 -0.72 -9.05
CA ASP A 105 16.83 -0.25 -9.35
C ASP A 105 17.77 -1.45 -9.60
N PRO A 106 18.62 -1.40 -10.64
CA PRO A 106 19.61 -2.45 -10.90
C PRO A 106 20.57 -2.73 -9.74
N ASP A 107 20.86 -1.72 -8.91
CA ASP A 107 21.69 -1.81 -7.71
C ASP A 107 20.83 -1.93 -6.43
N GLY A 108 19.52 -2.10 -6.59
CA GLY A 108 18.55 -2.22 -5.51
C GLY A 108 18.44 -3.62 -4.89
N PRO A 109 17.41 -3.86 -4.07
CA PRO A 109 17.24 -5.13 -3.34
C PRO A 109 17.22 -6.38 -4.23
N PHE A 110 16.79 -6.24 -5.49
CA PHE A 110 16.70 -7.34 -6.46
C PHE A 110 17.91 -7.43 -7.40
N ALA A 111 19.05 -6.80 -7.09
CA ALA A 111 20.25 -6.82 -7.93
C ALA A 111 20.76 -8.24 -8.26
N THR A 112 20.50 -9.23 -7.41
CA THR A 112 20.87 -10.64 -7.64
C THR A 112 19.80 -11.44 -8.38
N ALA A 113 18.58 -10.91 -8.54
CA ALA A 113 17.44 -11.55 -9.21
C ALA A 113 17.50 -11.40 -10.74
N THR A 114 18.70 -11.39 -11.34
CA THR A 114 18.91 -11.05 -12.75
C THR A 114 18.96 -12.28 -13.67
N GLN A 115 18.91 -13.49 -13.10
CA GLN A 115 19.02 -14.74 -13.84
C GLN A 115 17.68 -15.48 -13.88
N GLY A 116 17.32 -15.99 -15.06
CA GLY A 116 16.13 -16.82 -15.27
C GLY A 116 14.91 -16.07 -15.80
N GLY A 117 14.12 -16.77 -16.63
CA GLY A 117 12.91 -16.20 -17.26
C GLY A 117 11.78 -15.91 -16.28
N GLU A 118 11.81 -16.47 -15.06
CA GLU A 118 10.77 -16.27 -14.04
C GLU A 118 10.71 -14.82 -13.55
N ASN A 119 11.82 -14.07 -13.62
CA ASN A 119 11.92 -12.69 -13.16
C ASN A 119 11.68 -11.65 -14.28
N LEU A 120 11.37 -12.10 -15.50
CA LEU A 120 11.24 -11.22 -16.66
C LEU A 120 9.76 -11.03 -17.04
N SER A 121 9.42 -9.84 -17.54
CA SER A 121 8.10 -9.56 -18.08
C SER A 121 8.16 -8.60 -19.27
N LYS A 122 7.25 -8.76 -20.22
CA LYS A 122 7.09 -7.83 -21.34
C LYS A 122 6.31 -6.59 -20.90
N LYS A 123 6.44 -5.50 -21.66
CA LYS A 123 5.61 -4.31 -21.47
C LYS A 123 4.14 -4.70 -21.58
N GLY A 124 3.34 -4.32 -20.59
CA GLY A 124 1.92 -4.68 -20.51
C GLY A 124 1.64 -5.96 -19.75
N GLU A 125 2.62 -6.79 -19.40
CA GLU A 125 2.41 -7.92 -18.51
C GLU A 125 2.48 -7.47 -17.03
N PRO A 126 1.79 -8.15 -16.10
CA PRO A 126 1.98 -7.91 -14.67
C PRO A 126 3.43 -8.16 -14.25
N LEU A 127 3.83 -7.61 -13.11
CA LEU A 127 5.11 -7.99 -12.52
C LEU A 127 5.14 -9.51 -12.26
N PRO A 128 6.30 -10.17 -12.48
CA PRO A 128 6.44 -11.58 -12.17
C PRO A 128 6.15 -11.88 -10.70
N TYR A 129 5.61 -13.07 -10.44
CA TYR A 129 5.18 -13.46 -9.10
C TYR A 129 5.24 -14.98 -8.96
N VAL A 130 5.76 -15.42 -7.82
CA VAL A 130 5.72 -16.79 -7.33
C VAL A 130 5.18 -16.74 -5.91
N ALA A 131 4.17 -17.56 -5.61
CA ALA A 131 3.54 -17.58 -4.29
C ALA A 131 4.57 -17.89 -3.19
N PRO A 132 4.52 -17.19 -2.04
CA PRO A 132 5.34 -17.53 -0.90
C PRO A 132 4.96 -18.90 -0.33
N PRO A 133 5.86 -19.54 0.44
CA PRO A 133 5.52 -20.75 1.19
C PRO A 133 4.25 -20.55 2.04
N PRO A 134 3.37 -21.56 2.14
CA PRO A 134 2.18 -21.49 2.99
C PRO A 134 2.55 -21.13 4.44
N GLY A 135 1.82 -20.20 5.05
CA GLY A 135 2.05 -19.75 6.43
C GLY A 135 3.20 -18.76 6.62
N MET A 136 3.81 -18.26 5.54
CA MET A 136 4.84 -17.21 5.65
C MET A 136 4.24 -15.84 6.06
N PHE A 137 3.02 -15.55 5.63
CA PHE A 137 2.30 -14.32 5.99
C PHE A 137 0.93 -14.69 6.55
N ASP A 138 0.64 -14.24 7.76
CA ASP A 138 -0.64 -14.48 8.44
C ASP A 138 -1.75 -13.60 7.87
N ASP A 139 -3.01 -13.97 8.09
CA ASP A 139 -4.14 -13.10 7.79
C ASP A 139 -4.31 -12.08 8.92
N GLU A 140 -3.91 -10.83 8.68
CA GLU A 140 -3.98 -9.77 9.70
C GLU A 140 -5.38 -9.20 9.88
N ARG A 141 -6.36 -9.56 9.03
CA ARG A 141 -7.77 -9.16 9.24
C ARG A 141 -8.37 -9.83 10.47
N VAL A 142 -7.87 -11.03 10.82
CA VAL A 142 -8.35 -11.79 11.98
C VAL A 142 -7.56 -11.50 13.27
N ASN A 143 -6.41 -10.82 13.17
CA ASN A 143 -5.56 -10.41 14.30
C ASN A 143 -4.97 -9.01 14.07
N PRO A 144 -5.76 -7.94 14.26
CA PRO A 144 -5.24 -6.58 14.12
C PRO A 144 -4.24 -6.30 15.25
N GLY A 145 -2.95 -6.31 14.93
CA GLY A 145 -1.89 -5.83 15.83
C GLY A 145 -0.78 -6.80 16.21
N GLY A 146 -0.81 -8.07 15.76
CA GLY A 146 0.35 -8.98 15.76
C GLY A 146 1.32 -8.86 16.94
N LEU A 147 0.83 -8.81 18.18
CA LEU A 147 1.64 -9.09 19.36
C LEU A 147 1.66 -10.61 19.49
N ASN A 148 2.72 -11.21 18.95
CA ASN A 148 3.08 -12.57 19.30
C ASN A 148 3.54 -12.53 20.77
N ASP A 149 2.74 -13.12 21.68
CA ASP A 149 3.15 -13.45 23.06
C ASP A 149 4.37 -14.40 23.08
#